data_AF-A0A1U7GF83-F1
#
_entry.id   AF-A0A1U7GF83-F1
#
_cell.length_a   1.000
_cell.length_b   1.000
_cell.length_c   1.000
_cell.angle_alpha   90.00
_cell.angle_beta   90.00
_cell.angle_gamma   90.00
#
_symmetry.space_group_name_H-M   'P 1'
#
loop_
_entity.id
_entity.type
_entity.pdbx_description
1 polymer ?
#
loop_
_entity_poly.entity_id
_entity_poly.type
_entity_poly.pdbx_seq_one_letter_code
_entity_poly.pdbx_strand_id
1 'polypeptide(L)'
;MTEEMTETPAVTEPEGLDEFLAAYIEAALWSSTDNADDGGGEPLDRNFDEGDIAPETLVRMRADCAAFLAHRLGGRLIGIAERLEAEGRWGLPGGVNCTVAEYAGHDFWLTRNGHGCGFWDGDWPEGVGEGLDRLAHEFGEWDLSVGDDGLIYGC
;
A
#
# COMPACT_ATOMS: atom_id res chain seq x y z
N MET A 1 -33.68 15.92 -31.67
CA MET A 1 -32.46 16.50 -31.09
C MET A 1 -31.94 15.44 -30.15
N THR A 2 -31.00 14.63 -30.61
CA THR A 2 -30.42 13.53 -29.85
C THR A 2 -29.49 14.14 -28.81
N GLU A 3 -29.77 13.88 -27.54
CA GLU A 3 -28.91 14.27 -26.42
C GLU A 3 -27.62 13.44 -26.50
N GLU A 4 -26.50 14.11 -26.70
CA GLU A 4 -25.18 13.48 -26.58
C GLU A 4 -24.96 13.13 -25.11
N MET A 5 -24.96 11.83 -24.82
CA MET A 5 -24.39 11.31 -23.58
C MET A 5 -22.88 11.48 -23.68
N THR A 6 -22.34 12.47 -22.98
CA THR A 6 -20.89 12.63 -22.82
C THR A 6 -20.39 11.47 -21.97
N GLU A 7 -19.74 10.51 -22.61
CA GLU A 7 -18.98 9.45 -21.97
C GLU A 7 -17.88 10.09 -21.12
N THR A 8 -17.94 9.92 -19.80
CA THR A 8 -16.86 10.33 -18.89
C THR A 8 -15.61 9.54 -19.28
N PRO A 9 -14.44 10.18 -19.48
CA PRO A 9 -13.22 9.43 -19.80
C PRO A 9 -12.94 8.44 -18.67
N ALA A 10 -12.73 7.16 -19.02
CA ALA A 10 -12.27 6.16 -18.07
C ALA A 10 -10.93 6.66 -17.50
N VAL A 11 -10.90 6.93 -16.20
CA VAL A 11 -9.65 7.19 -15.49
C VAL A 11 -8.86 5.89 -15.55
N THR A 12 -7.81 5.85 -16.36
CA THR A 12 -6.91 4.70 -16.43
C THR A 12 -6.14 4.63 -15.13
N GLU A 13 -6.23 3.49 -14.46
CA GLU A 13 -5.54 3.25 -13.19
C GLU A 13 -4.04 3.14 -13.40
N PRO A 14 -3.22 3.50 -12.40
CA PRO A 14 -1.77 3.36 -12.51
C PRO A 14 -1.38 1.90 -12.71
N GLU A 15 -0.32 1.68 -13.49
CA GLU A 15 0.30 0.37 -13.67
C GLU A 15 0.80 -0.16 -12.31
N GLY A 16 0.64 -1.47 -12.08
CA GLY A 16 1.04 -2.12 -10.83
C GLY A 16 0.12 -1.85 -9.63
N LEU A 17 -1.05 -1.22 -9.82
CA LEU A 17 -1.97 -0.90 -8.72
C LEU A 17 -2.45 -2.13 -7.95
N ASP A 18 -2.80 -3.21 -8.65
CA ASP A 18 -3.38 -4.38 -8.01
C ASP A 18 -2.31 -5.13 -7.19
N GLU A 19 -1.09 -5.25 -7.72
CA GLU A 19 0.09 -5.78 -7.02
C GLU A 19 0.45 -4.95 -5.78
N PHE A 20 0.47 -3.62 -5.93
CA PHE A 20 0.76 -2.69 -4.84
C PHE A 20 -0.33 -2.76 -3.74
N LEU A 21 -1.61 -2.77 -4.13
CA LEU A 21 -2.73 -2.84 -3.19
C LEU A 21 -2.75 -4.16 -2.42
N ALA A 22 -2.50 -5.28 -3.10
CA ALA A 22 -2.47 -6.60 -2.44
C ALA A 22 -1.41 -6.64 -1.34
N ALA A 23 -0.18 -6.20 -1.63
CA ALA A 23 0.90 -6.16 -0.65
C ALA A 23 0.66 -5.13 0.48
N TYR A 24 0.02 -4.00 0.15
CA TYR A 24 -0.41 -3.02 1.14
C TYR A 24 -1.41 -3.62 2.13
N ILE A 25 -2.41 -4.37 1.64
CA ILE A 25 -3.41 -5.05 2.47
C ILE A 25 -2.77 -6.15 3.31
N GLU A 26 -1.89 -6.96 2.73
CA GLU A 26 -1.15 -7.99 3.46
C GLU A 26 -0.36 -7.39 4.62
N ALA A 27 0.40 -6.32 4.37
CA ALA A 27 1.13 -5.61 5.42
C ALA A 27 0.19 -5.03 6.48
N ALA A 28 -0.96 -4.50 6.08
CA ALA A 28 -1.96 -3.95 6.98
C ALA A 28 -2.55 -4.97 7.94
N LEU A 29 -2.91 -6.16 7.44
CA LEU A 29 -3.43 -7.24 8.26
C LEU A 29 -2.34 -7.86 9.14
N TRP A 30 -1.11 -7.96 8.63
CA TRP A 30 0.02 -8.52 9.38
C TRP A 30 0.48 -7.63 10.54
N SER A 31 0.48 -6.31 10.37
CA SER A 31 1.04 -5.38 11.35
C SER A 31 0.02 -4.74 12.30
N SER A 32 -1.27 -4.90 12.02
CA SER A 32 -2.37 -4.43 12.89
C SER A 32 -2.92 -5.58 13.74
N THR A 33 -3.56 -5.25 14.87
CA THR A 33 -4.12 -6.24 15.78
C THR A 33 -5.63 -6.08 15.97
N ASP A 34 -6.31 -7.16 16.35
CA ASP A 34 -7.76 -7.17 16.57
C ASP A 34 -8.21 -6.43 17.83
N ASN A 35 -7.27 -6.01 18.69
CA ASN A 35 -7.52 -5.29 19.95
C ASN A 35 -8.50 -6.04 20.87
N ALA A 36 -8.52 -7.38 20.80
CA ALA A 36 -9.46 -8.21 21.56
C ALA A 36 -9.20 -8.22 23.08
N ASP A 37 -8.01 -7.81 23.54
CA ASP A 37 -7.63 -7.73 24.94
C ASP A 37 -6.75 -6.52 25.28
N ASP A 38 -6.43 -6.33 26.57
CA ASP A 38 -5.60 -5.23 27.09
C ASP A 38 -4.15 -5.24 26.55
N GLY A 39 -3.72 -6.34 25.90
CA GLY A 39 -2.44 -6.48 25.24
C GLY A 39 -2.47 -6.14 23.74
N GLY A 40 -3.63 -5.76 23.20
CA GLY A 40 -3.83 -5.51 21.78
C GLY A 40 -4.32 -6.72 20.99
N GLY A 41 -4.45 -7.90 21.62
CA GLY A 41 -4.95 -9.13 20.96
C GLY A 41 -3.98 -9.75 19.95
N GLU A 42 -4.51 -10.36 18.89
CA GLU A 42 -3.72 -11.07 17.87
C GLU A 42 -3.58 -10.23 16.58
N PRO A 43 -2.51 -10.42 15.78
CA PRO A 43 -2.43 -9.85 14.44
C PRO A 43 -3.64 -10.23 13.58
N LEU A 44 -4.16 -9.29 12.78
CA LEU A 44 -5.39 -9.50 12.01
C LEU A 44 -5.22 -10.66 11.01
N ASP A 45 -4.04 -10.84 10.43
CA ASP A 45 -3.72 -11.92 9.49
C ASP A 45 -3.88 -13.36 10.05
N ARG A 46 -4.07 -13.50 11.37
CA ARG A 46 -4.34 -14.80 12.01
C ARG A 46 -5.78 -15.25 11.87
N ASN A 47 -6.71 -14.31 11.87
CA ASN A 47 -8.14 -14.58 12.00
C ASN A 47 -8.97 -13.96 10.87
N PHE A 48 -8.39 -13.04 10.10
CA PHE A 48 -9.05 -12.28 9.06
C PHE A 48 -8.25 -12.31 7.76
N ASP A 49 -8.94 -12.11 6.64
CA ASP A 49 -8.35 -11.90 5.33
C ASP A 49 -8.93 -10.67 4.61
N GLU A 50 -8.49 -10.41 3.38
CA GLU A 50 -8.99 -9.29 2.57
C GLU A 50 -10.52 -9.28 2.44
N GLY A 51 -11.16 -10.46 2.45
CA GLY A 51 -12.62 -10.61 2.35
C GLY A 51 -13.38 -10.10 3.56
N ASP A 52 -12.71 -9.93 4.70
CA ASP A 52 -13.29 -9.35 5.92
C ASP A 52 -13.16 -7.82 5.96
N ILE A 53 -12.50 -7.20 4.98
CA ILE A 53 -12.38 -5.73 4.90
C ILE A 53 -13.71 -5.13 4.46
N ALA A 54 -14.21 -4.15 5.24
CA ALA A 54 -15.44 -3.45 4.87
C ALA A 54 -15.28 -2.77 3.49
N PRO A 55 -16.30 -2.81 2.62
CA PRO A 55 -16.18 -2.28 1.25
C PRO A 55 -15.70 -0.83 1.17
N GLU A 56 -16.15 0.03 2.11
CA GLU A 56 -15.71 1.42 2.21
C GLU A 56 -14.23 1.57 2.56
N THR A 57 -13.71 0.68 3.41
CA THR A 57 -12.30 0.63 3.80
C THR A 57 -11.46 0.20 2.60
N LEU A 58 -11.88 -0.85 1.89
CA LEU A 58 -11.17 -1.32 0.70
C LEU A 58 -11.14 -0.25 -0.40
N VAL A 59 -12.25 0.46 -0.62
CA VAL A 59 -12.31 1.60 -1.55
C VAL A 59 -11.33 2.70 -1.15
N ARG A 60 -11.20 3.00 0.16
CA ARG A 60 -10.26 4.01 0.66
C ARG A 60 -8.80 3.56 0.50
N MET A 61 -8.47 2.30 0.84
CA MET A 61 -7.15 1.70 0.65
C MET A 61 -6.71 1.81 -0.81
N ARG A 62 -7.59 1.39 -1.72
CA ARG A 62 -7.34 1.46 -3.16
C ARG A 62 -7.15 2.89 -3.65
N ALA A 63 -7.95 3.84 -3.16
CA ALA A 63 -7.80 5.25 -3.51
C ALA A 63 -6.46 5.83 -3.05
N ASP A 64 -5.97 5.47 -1.86
CA ASP A 64 -4.65 5.89 -1.39
C ASP A 64 -3.52 5.27 -2.20
N CYS A 65 -3.58 3.97 -2.49
CA CYS A 65 -2.59 3.29 -3.32
C CYS A 65 -2.53 3.89 -4.74
N ALA A 66 -3.70 4.12 -5.35
CA ALA A 66 -3.79 4.75 -6.67
C ALA A 66 -3.24 6.18 -6.65
N ALA A 67 -3.54 6.96 -5.60
CA ALA A 67 -3.01 8.31 -5.45
C ALA A 67 -1.49 8.32 -5.21
N PHE A 68 -0.94 7.35 -4.47
CA PHE A 68 0.50 7.23 -4.23
C PHE A 68 1.25 6.92 -5.53
N LEU A 69 0.77 5.95 -6.31
CA LEU A 69 1.33 5.59 -7.62
C LEU A 69 1.17 6.71 -8.65
N ALA A 70 0.02 7.37 -8.69
CA ALA A 70 -0.23 8.49 -9.60
C ALA A 70 0.50 9.78 -9.18
N HIS A 71 0.97 9.87 -7.94
CA HIS A 71 1.74 11.02 -7.48
C HIS A 71 3.05 11.12 -8.26
N ARG A 72 3.37 12.33 -8.74
CA ARG A 72 4.55 12.57 -9.59
C ARG A 72 5.84 12.04 -8.98
N LEU A 73 5.99 12.10 -7.66
CA LEU A 73 7.17 11.56 -6.97
C LEU A 73 7.09 10.03 -6.85
N GLY A 74 5.96 9.49 -6.39
CA GLY A 74 5.76 8.06 -6.15
C GLY A 74 5.97 7.24 -7.43
N GLY A 75 5.19 7.50 -8.47
CA GLY A 75 5.32 6.79 -9.74
C GLY A 75 6.70 6.96 -10.40
N ARG A 76 7.34 8.13 -10.26
CA ARG A 76 8.70 8.34 -10.80
C ARG A 76 9.75 7.50 -10.06
N LEU A 77 9.68 7.44 -8.74
CA LEU A 77 10.69 6.77 -7.91
C LEU A 77 10.53 5.24 -8.00
N ILE A 78 9.31 4.74 -7.97
CA ILE A 78 9.01 3.31 -8.21
C ILE A 78 9.48 2.91 -9.61
N GLY A 79 9.17 3.69 -10.65
CA GLY A 79 9.65 3.42 -12.01
C GLY A 79 11.17 3.49 -12.18
N ILE A 80 11.90 4.20 -11.30
CA ILE A 80 13.36 4.15 -11.26
C ILE A 80 13.82 2.81 -10.67
N ALA A 81 13.20 2.35 -9.58
CA ALA A 81 13.54 1.08 -8.95
C ALA A 81 13.27 -0.11 -9.88
N GLU A 82 12.09 -0.14 -10.53
CA GLU A 82 11.73 -1.15 -11.55
C GLU A 82 12.77 -1.22 -12.69
N ARG A 83 13.19 -0.06 -13.20
CA ARG A 83 14.21 -0.01 -14.24
C ARG A 83 15.55 -0.56 -13.75
N LEU A 84 15.99 -0.17 -12.56
CA LEU A 84 17.26 -0.62 -12.00
C LEU A 84 17.26 -2.13 -11.73
N GLU A 85 16.13 -2.67 -11.29
CA GLU A 85 15.91 -4.11 -11.14
C GLU A 85 16.01 -4.83 -12.49
N ALA A 86 15.27 -4.38 -13.51
CA ALA A 86 15.29 -4.96 -14.85
C ALA A 86 16.68 -4.89 -15.52
N GLU A 87 17.49 -3.87 -15.20
CA GLU A 87 18.87 -3.72 -15.65
C GLU A 87 19.88 -4.56 -14.83
N GLY A 88 19.45 -5.23 -13.75
CA GLY A 88 20.31 -5.97 -12.84
C GLY A 88 21.28 -5.09 -12.04
N ARG A 89 20.97 -3.81 -11.89
CA ARG A 89 21.78 -2.81 -11.18
C ARG A 89 21.36 -2.60 -9.73
N TRP A 90 20.18 -3.09 -9.39
CA TRP A 90 19.64 -3.21 -8.06
C TRP A 90 18.76 -4.47 -8.04
N GLY A 91 18.39 -4.95 -6.87
CA GLY A 91 17.46 -6.05 -6.71
C GLY A 91 16.86 -6.03 -5.31
N LEU A 92 15.71 -6.65 -5.17
CA LEU A 92 14.99 -6.69 -3.90
C LEU A 92 15.84 -7.37 -2.80
N PRO A 93 15.76 -6.87 -1.56
CA PRO A 93 16.52 -7.41 -0.44
C PRO A 93 16.12 -8.85 -0.14
N GLY A 94 17.06 -9.62 0.43
CA GLY A 94 16.76 -10.97 0.94
C GLY A 94 16.39 -12.03 -0.10
N GLY A 95 16.41 -11.71 -1.40
CA GLY A 95 15.97 -12.63 -2.45
C GLY A 95 14.47 -12.93 -2.40
N VAL A 96 13.67 -11.99 -1.88
CA VAL A 96 12.21 -12.07 -1.92
C VAL A 96 11.74 -12.22 -3.36
N ASN A 97 10.71 -13.04 -3.56
CA ASN A 97 10.13 -13.29 -4.87
C ASN A 97 8.83 -12.49 -5.02
N CYS A 98 8.97 -11.18 -5.05
CA CYS A 98 7.91 -10.24 -5.37
C CYS A 98 8.41 -9.22 -6.41
N THR A 99 7.49 -8.42 -6.92
CA THR A 99 7.75 -7.28 -7.80
C THR A 99 8.14 -6.05 -6.99
N VAL A 100 8.72 -5.06 -7.66
CA VAL A 100 8.99 -3.74 -7.04
C VAL A 100 7.69 -3.07 -6.58
N ALA A 101 6.58 -3.26 -7.30
CA ALA A 101 5.27 -2.72 -6.93
C ALA A 101 4.73 -3.35 -5.63
N GLU A 102 4.80 -4.67 -5.49
CA GLU A 102 4.46 -5.38 -4.24
C GLU A 102 5.33 -4.87 -3.07
N TYR A 103 6.64 -4.79 -3.27
CA TYR A 103 7.55 -4.30 -2.22
C TYR A 103 7.22 -2.86 -1.80
N ALA A 104 6.90 -2.00 -2.77
CA ALA A 104 6.49 -0.62 -2.49
C ALA A 104 5.14 -0.53 -1.76
N GLY A 105 4.19 -1.41 -2.06
CA GLY A 105 2.88 -1.45 -1.41
C GLY A 105 2.99 -1.83 0.07
N HIS A 106 3.78 -2.87 0.36
CA HIS A 106 4.12 -3.29 1.71
C HIS A 106 4.77 -2.15 2.50
N ASP A 107 5.84 -1.56 1.96
CA ASP A 107 6.56 -0.49 2.63
C ASP A 107 5.73 0.79 2.79
N PHE A 108 4.79 1.04 1.89
CA PHE A 108 3.90 2.20 2.01
C PHE A 108 3.01 2.10 3.25
N TRP A 109 2.39 0.95 3.51
CA TRP A 109 1.62 0.75 4.74
C TRP A 109 2.49 0.90 5.98
N LEU A 110 3.65 0.23 6.01
CA LEU A 110 4.52 0.25 7.18
C LEU A 110 5.05 1.66 7.49
N THR A 111 5.47 2.37 6.45
CA THR A 111 6.02 3.72 6.58
C THR A 111 4.94 4.71 7.01
N ARG A 112 3.74 4.70 6.40
CA ARG A 112 2.69 5.67 6.75
C ARG A 112 2.21 5.53 8.19
N ASN A 113 2.33 4.33 8.77
CA ASN A 113 1.92 4.01 10.13
C ASN A 113 3.09 3.96 11.14
N GLY A 114 4.29 4.38 10.73
CA GLY A 114 5.44 4.44 11.63
C GLY A 114 5.85 3.09 12.21
N HIS A 115 5.56 1.99 11.51
CA HIS A 115 6.15 0.70 11.85
C HIS A 115 7.68 0.82 11.70
N GLY A 116 8.45 0.18 12.57
CA GLY A 116 9.91 0.35 12.67
C GLY A 116 10.72 -0.17 11.47
N CYS A 117 10.10 -0.27 10.30
CA CYS A 117 10.62 -0.70 9.00
C CYS A 117 9.81 -0.03 7.87
N GLY A 118 10.32 -0.08 6.64
CA GLY A 118 9.69 0.52 5.46
C GLY A 118 10.70 1.19 4.52
N PHE A 119 10.27 2.24 3.81
CA PHE A 119 11.09 2.88 2.77
C PHE A 119 12.46 3.40 3.22
N TRP A 120 12.65 3.62 4.53
CA TRP A 120 13.88 4.15 5.12
C TRP A 120 14.90 3.06 5.52
N ASP A 121 14.58 1.78 5.32
CA ASP A 121 15.43 0.64 5.72
C ASP A 121 16.78 0.56 4.98
N GLY A 122 16.95 1.35 3.92
CA GLY A 122 18.21 1.49 3.18
C GLY A 122 18.46 0.38 2.17
N ASP A 123 17.44 -0.41 1.86
CA ASP A 123 17.40 -1.46 0.84
C ASP A 123 16.90 -0.98 -0.53
N TRP A 124 16.20 0.17 -0.58
CA TRP A 124 15.84 0.87 -1.81
C TRP A 124 17.05 1.49 -2.51
N PRO A 125 16.99 1.71 -3.84
CA PRO A 125 18.05 2.42 -4.55
C PRO A 125 18.33 3.81 -3.95
N GLU A 126 19.57 4.28 -4.12
CA GLU A 126 20.02 5.57 -3.57
C GLU A 126 19.06 6.72 -3.92
N GLY A 127 18.52 7.38 -2.89
CA GLY A 127 17.57 8.50 -3.01
C GLY A 127 16.12 8.12 -3.36
N VAL A 128 15.84 6.86 -3.68
CA VAL A 128 14.47 6.36 -3.90
C VAL A 128 13.74 6.22 -2.57
N GLY A 129 14.32 5.47 -1.62
CA GLY A 129 13.72 5.24 -0.30
C GLY A 129 13.35 6.52 0.43
N GLU A 130 14.28 7.47 0.57
CA GLU A 130 14.03 8.78 1.24
C GLU A 130 12.88 9.56 0.60
N GLY A 131 12.75 9.50 -0.73
CA GLY A 131 11.69 10.20 -1.44
C GLY A 131 10.31 9.56 -1.27
N LEU A 132 10.27 8.22 -1.25
CA LEU A 132 9.05 7.45 -1.00
C LEU A 132 8.63 7.56 0.46
N ASP A 133 9.58 7.53 1.39
CA ASP A 133 9.38 7.73 2.83
C ASP A 133 8.71 9.09 3.09
N ARG A 134 9.26 10.18 2.58
CA ARG A 134 8.67 11.51 2.72
C ARG A 134 7.25 11.56 2.18
N LEU A 135 7.01 10.96 1.01
CA LEU A 135 5.68 10.93 0.41
C LEU A 135 4.70 10.11 1.23
N ALA A 136 5.10 8.96 1.77
CA ALA A 136 4.23 8.09 2.56
C ALA A 136 3.65 8.82 3.77
N HIS A 137 4.47 9.61 4.46
CA HIS A 137 4.02 10.45 5.58
C HIS A 137 3.01 11.53 5.19
N GLU A 138 2.95 11.98 3.93
CA GLU A 138 1.94 12.95 3.48
C GLU A 138 0.53 12.34 3.42
N PHE A 139 0.40 11.01 3.36
CA PHE A 139 -0.88 10.30 3.40
C PHE A 139 -1.43 10.13 4.82
N GLY A 140 -0.60 10.38 5.83
CA GLY A 140 -0.95 10.24 7.23
C GLY A 140 -1.11 8.80 7.70
N GLU A 141 -1.04 8.65 9.02
CA GLU A 141 -1.36 7.40 9.73
C GLU A 141 -2.81 7.00 9.48
N TRP A 142 -3.05 5.70 9.48
CA TRP A 142 -4.38 5.13 9.33
C TRP A 142 -4.42 3.75 10.00
N ASP A 143 -5.30 3.60 10.98
CA ASP A 143 -5.41 2.39 11.79
C ASP A 143 -6.55 1.49 11.30
N LEU A 144 -6.50 0.21 11.69
CA LEU A 144 -7.57 -0.76 11.46
C LEU A 144 -8.22 -1.19 12.77
N SER A 145 -9.53 -1.44 12.72
CA SER A 145 -10.32 -1.94 13.85
C SER A 145 -11.38 -2.94 13.37
N VAL A 146 -11.67 -3.93 14.20
CA VAL A 146 -12.73 -4.91 13.93
C VAL A 146 -14.06 -4.37 14.47
N GLY A 147 -15.06 -4.26 13.60
CA GLY A 147 -16.41 -3.84 13.94
C GLY A 147 -17.25 -4.96 14.58
N ASP A 148 -18.37 -4.58 15.19
CA ASP A 148 -19.31 -5.53 15.82
C ASP A 148 -19.94 -6.52 14.82
N ASP A 149 -19.91 -6.21 13.52
CA ASP A 149 -20.38 -7.07 12.44
C ASP A 149 -19.31 -8.04 11.90
N GLY A 150 -18.11 -7.99 12.48
CA GLY A 150 -16.96 -8.83 12.11
C GLY A 150 -16.16 -8.31 10.92
N LEU A 151 -16.46 -7.11 10.41
CA LEU A 151 -15.71 -6.49 9.32
C LEU A 151 -14.60 -5.57 9.83
N ILE A 152 -13.57 -5.38 9.01
CA ILE A 152 -12.43 -4.51 9.30
C ILE A 152 -12.69 -3.10 8.75
N TYR A 153 -12.59 -2.12 9.64
CA TYR A 153 -12.79 -0.71 9.36
C TYR A 153 -11.50 0.09 9.55
N GLY A 154 -11.24 1.01 8.63
CA GLY A 154 -10.20 2.03 8.82
C GLY A 154 -10.70 3.17 9.71
N CYS A 155 -9.91 3.58 10.70
CA CYS A 155 -10.28 4.60 11.70
C CYS A 155 -9.28 5.75 11.85
#